data_AF-A0ABD3XZ68-F1
#
_entry.id   AF-A0ABD3XZ68-F1
#
_cell.length_a   1.000
_cell.length_b   1.000
_cell.length_c   1.000
_cell.angle_alpha   90.00
_cell.angle_beta   90.00
_cell.angle_gamma   90.00
#
_symmetry.space_group_name_H-M   'P 1'
#
loop_
_entity.id
_entity.type
_entity.pdbx_description
1 polymer ?
#
loop_
_entity_poly.entity_id
_entity_poly.type
_entity_poly.pdbx_seq_one_letter_code
_entity_poly.pdbx_strand_id
1 'polypeptide(L)'
;MATDVVSTSSSTQISRLEQLAKPKPIPPGFLEDRRSVYWIDYVPPQPGESGTTEITASARVQELSRHRPPHSAWKGDRITPIWPVSDSAKNATPTERIIALCEQKKIYAFLDRSPYTEVSLGARSATASSRLEMLAKPKIKEDRFGIKETQWGQYIPVPDTAMKARATERIESLAQYKPYHKEFKNERPVQWPISESALKVLPTMRLQQLSRPRSRTMIKDDYDPYKVTFAARKARPTPRLEELCVPLPRKVRPKKIV
;
A
#
# COMPACT_ATOMS: atom_id res chain seq x y z
N MET A 1 -49.23 -47.37 69.39
CA MET A 1 -47.87 -47.30 69.96
C MET A 1 -46.91 -47.09 68.81
N ALA A 2 -46.14 -46.00 68.90
CA ALA A 2 -45.11 -45.60 67.95
C ALA A 2 -43.95 -46.61 67.91
N THR A 3 -43.26 -46.69 66.77
CA THR A 3 -41.79 -46.67 66.75
C THR A 3 -41.34 -45.92 65.51
N ASP A 4 -40.72 -44.78 65.75
CA ASP A 4 -40.05 -43.92 64.77
C ASP A 4 -38.76 -44.58 64.28
N VAL A 5 -38.52 -44.58 62.97
CA VAL A 5 -37.21 -44.85 62.40
C VAL A 5 -36.63 -43.54 61.88
N VAL A 6 -35.86 -42.90 62.76
CA VAL A 6 -35.04 -41.73 62.50
C VAL A 6 -33.97 -42.10 61.46
N SER A 7 -34.11 -41.57 60.26
CA SER A 7 -33.05 -41.63 59.24
C SER A 7 -32.29 -40.31 59.25
N THR A 8 -31.13 -40.34 59.88
CA THR A 8 -30.17 -39.24 59.97
C THR A 8 -29.65 -38.84 58.58
N SER A 9 -29.96 -37.62 58.13
CA SER A 9 -29.36 -37.04 56.92
C SER A 9 -27.95 -36.52 57.24
N SER A 10 -26.95 -37.34 56.94
CA SER A 10 -25.55 -36.93 56.94
C SER A 10 -25.31 -35.86 55.87
N SER A 11 -25.06 -34.62 56.29
CA SER A 11 -24.60 -33.53 55.42
C SER A 11 -23.13 -33.74 55.06
N THR A 12 -22.89 -34.53 54.02
CA THR A 12 -21.55 -34.69 53.44
C THR A 12 -21.10 -33.33 52.87
N GLN A 13 -20.14 -32.68 53.53
CA GLN A 13 -19.40 -31.56 52.96
C GLN A 13 -18.65 -32.07 51.73
N ILE A 14 -19.21 -31.81 50.55
CA ILE A 14 -18.60 -32.15 49.27
C ILE A 14 -17.24 -31.46 49.20
N SER A 15 -16.19 -32.23 48.89
CA SER A 15 -14.85 -31.66 48.75
C SER A 15 -14.86 -30.57 47.66
N ARG A 16 -14.14 -29.47 47.86
CA ARG A 16 -14.04 -28.39 46.84
C ARG A 16 -13.59 -28.95 45.49
N LEU A 17 -12.76 -29.99 45.51
CA LEU A 17 -12.26 -30.69 44.33
C LEU A 17 -13.41 -31.40 43.59
N GLU A 18 -14.31 -32.08 44.29
CA GLU A 18 -15.56 -32.62 43.69
C GLU A 18 -16.49 -31.52 43.17
N GLN A 19 -16.61 -30.38 43.86
CA GLN A 19 -17.44 -29.27 43.37
C GLN A 19 -16.90 -28.71 42.05
N LEU A 20 -15.58 -28.61 41.91
CA LEU A 20 -14.93 -28.15 40.68
C LEU A 20 -14.91 -29.22 39.57
N ALA A 21 -14.94 -30.50 39.94
CA ALA A 21 -14.99 -31.61 38.99
C ALA A 21 -16.37 -31.77 38.34
N LYS A 22 -17.44 -31.22 38.94
CA LYS A 22 -18.78 -31.24 38.32
C LYS A 22 -18.82 -30.32 37.10
N PRO A 23 -19.52 -30.72 36.02
CA PRO A 23 -19.77 -29.82 34.90
C PRO A 23 -20.50 -28.58 35.41
N LYS A 24 -20.12 -27.40 34.90
CA LYS A 24 -20.74 -26.14 35.33
C LYS A 24 -22.25 -26.22 35.05
N PRO A 25 -23.10 -26.09 36.07
CA PRO A 25 -24.54 -26.11 35.86
C PRO A 25 -24.93 -24.91 35.02
N ILE A 26 -25.86 -25.15 34.12
CA ILE A 26 -26.48 -24.12 33.32
C ILE A 26 -27.26 -23.18 34.28
N PRO A 27 -27.06 -21.86 34.23
CA PRO A 27 -27.77 -20.93 35.09
C PRO A 27 -29.29 -21.05 34.93
N PRO A 28 -30.09 -20.87 36.01
CA PRO A 28 -31.54 -20.79 35.89
C PRO A 28 -31.91 -19.61 34.99
N GLY A 29 -32.62 -19.89 33.89
CA GLY A 29 -32.95 -18.88 32.85
C GLY A 29 -32.01 -18.84 31.65
N PHE A 30 -31.03 -19.75 31.55
CA PHE A 30 -30.23 -19.90 30.33
C PHE A 30 -31.08 -20.43 29.17
N LEU A 31 -31.18 -19.63 28.12
CA LEU A 31 -31.74 -20.03 26.84
C LEU A 31 -30.57 -20.31 25.90
N GLU A 32 -30.59 -21.47 25.24
CA GLU A 32 -29.55 -21.85 24.27
C GLU A 32 -29.64 -20.97 23.01
N ASP A 33 -28.83 -19.91 22.96
CA ASP A 33 -28.64 -19.09 21.75
C ASP A 33 -27.68 -19.77 20.77
N ARG A 34 -27.95 -21.03 20.43
CA ARG A 34 -27.14 -21.79 19.47
C ARG A 34 -27.70 -21.58 18.07
N ARG A 35 -27.21 -20.53 17.39
CA ARG A 35 -27.30 -20.35 15.94
C ARG A 35 -26.57 -21.50 15.23
N SER A 36 -27.23 -22.64 15.05
CA SER A 36 -26.75 -23.68 14.16
C SER A 36 -27.29 -23.43 12.76
N VAL A 37 -26.43 -23.47 11.75
CA VAL A 37 -26.73 -23.19 10.33
C VAL A 37 -27.77 -24.19 9.74
N TYR A 38 -28.08 -25.27 10.47
CA TYR A 38 -28.89 -26.39 10.00
C TYR A 38 -30.28 -26.51 10.65
N TRP A 39 -30.74 -25.49 11.39
CA TRP A 39 -32.12 -25.46 11.88
C TRP A 39 -33.06 -24.85 10.84
N ILE A 40 -33.70 -25.72 10.06
CA ILE A 40 -34.70 -25.34 9.04
C ILE A 40 -36.11 -25.27 9.67
N ASP A 41 -36.33 -25.95 10.80
CA ASP A 41 -37.67 -26.14 11.38
C ASP A 41 -38.08 -25.09 12.44
N TYR A 42 -37.17 -24.20 12.86
CA TYR A 42 -37.44 -23.18 13.89
C TYR A 42 -37.01 -21.78 13.44
N VAL A 43 -37.93 -20.82 13.58
CA VAL A 43 -37.65 -19.40 13.32
C VAL A 43 -36.80 -18.84 14.47
N PRO A 44 -35.69 -18.13 14.19
CA PRO A 44 -34.88 -17.54 15.26
C PRO A 44 -35.70 -16.51 16.04
N PRO A 45 -35.49 -16.41 17.37
CA PRO A 45 -36.17 -15.39 18.17
C PRO A 45 -35.79 -13.98 17.67
N GLN A 46 -36.79 -13.13 17.47
CA GLN A 46 -36.59 -11.73 17.07
C GLN A 46 -36.28 -10.86 18.31
N PRO A 47 -35.56 -9.73 18.16
CA PRO A 47 -35.27 -8.85 19.29
C PRO A 47 -36.58 -8.23 19.84
N GLY A 48 -36.91 -8.48 21.11
CA GLY A 48 -38.10 -7.92 21.77
C GLY A 48 -38.46 -8.63 23.08
N GLU A 49 -39.52 -8.18 23.76
CA GLU A 49 -39.88 -8.61 25.13
C GLU A 49 -40.12 -10.13 25.28
N SER A 50 -40.41 -10.83 24.19
CA SER A 50 -40.57 -12.30 24.15
C SER A 50 -39.49 -13.02 23.32
N GLY A 51 -38.37 -12.36 23.01
CA GLY A 51 -37.31 -12.88 22.14
C GLY A 51 -35.91 -12.39 22.52
N THR A 52 -35.10 -13.35 23.01
CA THR A 52 -33.87 -13.17 23.77
C THR A 52 -32.66 -12.79 22.92
N THR A 53 -32.51 -11.52 22.54
CA THR A 53 -31.20 -10.99 22.10
C THR A 53 -31.04 -9.52 22.48
N GLU A 54 -31.11 -9.23 23.78
CA GLU A 54 -30.52 -7.99 24.29
C GLU A 54 -29.05 -8.27 24.61
N ILE A 55 -28.12 -7.62 23.90
CA ILE A 55 -26.67 -7.74 24.17
C ILE A 55 -26.37 -6.93 25.43
N THR A 56 -26.78 -7.45 26.59
CA THR A 56 -26.52 -6.85 27.89
C THR A 56 -25.25 -7.48 28.46
N ALA A 57 -24.20 -6.66 28.61
CA ALA A 57 -23.00 -7.09 29.29
C ALA A 57 -23.34 -7.36 30.76
N SER A 58 -23.12 -8.59 31.22
CA SER A 58 -23.22 -8.94 32.64
C SER A 58 -22.38 -7.96 33.49
N ALA A 59 -22.83 -7.66 34.71
CA ALA A 59 -22.12 -6.78 35.64
C ALA A 59 -20.62 -7.15 35.80
N ARG A 60 -20.30 -8.46 35.74
CA ARG A 60 -18.91 -8.94 35.80
C ARG A 60 -18.10 -8.62 34.54
N VAL A 61 -18.72 -8.67 33.36
CA VAL A 61 -18.06 -8.30 32.10
C VAL A 61 -17.79 -6.80 32.07
N GLN A 62 -18.72 -5.99 32.58
CA GLN A 62 -18.53 -4.55 32.76
C GLN A 62 -17.45 -4.21 33.77
N GLU A 63 -17.24 -5.06 34.79
CA GLU A 63 -16.16 -4.90 35.77
C GLU A 63 -14.80 -5.23 35.15
N LEU A 64 -14.71 -6.31 34.37
CA LEU A 64 -13.49 -6.75 33.69
C LEU A 64 -13.06 -5.83 32.54
N SER A 65 -14.00 -5.10 31.94
CA SER A 65 -13.68 -4.12 30.89
C SER A 65 -13.09 -2.82 31.43
N ARG A 66 -13.12 -2.57 32.74
CA ARG A 66 -12.48 -1.41 33.34
C ARG A 66 -10.96 -1.59 33.31
N HIS A 67 -10.24 -0.52 32.98
CA HIS A 67 -8.79 -0.53 33.07
C HIS A 67 -8.35 -0.78 34.52
N ARG A 68 -7.22 -1.47 34.71
CA ARG A 68 -6.65 -1.66 36.04
C ARG A 68 -6.21 -0.29 36.58
N PRO A 69 -6.69 0.15 37.75
CA PRO A 69 -6.21 1.40 38.33
C PRO A 69 -4.74 1.22 38.74
N PRO A 70 -3.91 2.28 38.65
CA PRO A 70 -2.54 2.23 39.15
C PRO A 70 -2.54 1.89 40.65
N HIS A 71 -1.49 1.19 41.08
CA HIS A 71 -1.30 0.86 42.49
C HIS A 71 -1.20 2.15 43.32
N SER A 72 -1.71 2.16 44.56
CA SER A 72 -1.71 3.35 45.43
C SER A 72 -0.30 3.92 45.68
N ALA A 73 0.72 3.06 45.66
CA ALA A 73 2.13 3.45 45.79
C ALA A 73 2.79 3.93 44.48
N TRP A 74 2.04 4.05 43.37
CA TRP A 74 2.59 4.50 42.10
C TRP A 74 2.89 6.01 42.15
N LYS A 75 4.17 6.35 42.21
CA LYS A 75 4.68 7.71 42.06
C LYS A 75 5.26 7.82 40.66
N GLY A 76 4.76 8.75 39.85
CA GLY A 76 5.27 8.94 38.49
C GLY A 76 6.72 9.46 38.52
N ASP A 77 7.67 8.68 38.01
CA ASP A 77 9.11 9.02 38.02
C ASP A 77 9.52 10.13 37.03
N ARG A 78 8.56 10.71 36.28
CA ARG A 78 8.86 11.73 35.26
C ARG A 78 8.33 13.09 35.68
N ILE A 79 9.17 13.84 36.38
CA ILE A 79 9.11 15.31 36.35
C ILE A 79 9.27 15.77 34.89
N THR A 80 8.55 16.82 34.50
CA THR A 80 8.47 17.38 33.13
C THR A 80 9.87 17.58 32.49
N PRO A 81 9.99 17.67 31.14
CA PRO A 81 11.28 17.78 30.43
C PRO A 81 12.05 19.10 30.68
N ILE A 82 11.59 19.92 31.63
CA ILE A 82 12.22 21.19 32.00
C ILE A 82 13.05 20.89 33.25
N TRP A 83 14.34 20.65 33.07
CA TRP A 83 15.28 20.52 34.17
C TRP A 83 15.33 21.85 34.94
N PRO A 84 15.03 21.88 36.26
CA PRO A 84 15.14 23.10 37.03
C PRO A 84 16.62 23.49 37.12
N VAL A 85 16.98 24.60 36.47
CA VAL A 85 18.32 25.20 36.59
C VAL A 85 18.43 25.83 37.98
N SER A 86 19.49 25.50 38.72
CA SER A 86 19.73 26.08 40.04
C SER A 86 19.92 27.59 39.96
N ASP A 87 19.55 28.33 41.01
CA ASP A 87 19.69 29.79 41.01
C ASP A 87 21.17 30.23 40.97
N SER A 88 22.08 29.38 41.47
CA SER A 88 23.53 29.56 41.30
C SER A 88 23.97 29.52 39.84
N ALA A 89 23.36 28.65 39.01
CA ALA A 89 23.69 28.55 37.59
C ALA A 89 23.08 29.72 36.78
N LYS A 90 21.92 30.25 37.18
CA LYS A 90 21.32 31.44 36.56
C LYS A 90 22.13 32.71 36.81
N ASN A 91 22.73 32.82 38.00
CA ASN A 91 23.47 33.99 38.45
C ASN A 91 24.99 33.87 38.27
N ALA A 92 25.47 32.80 37.63
CA ALA A 92 26.90 32.57 37.45
C ALA A 92 27.49 33.60 36.47
N THR A 93 28.53 34.32 36.91
CA THR A 93 29.29 35.21 36.04
C THR A 93 30.26 34.40 35.18
N PRO A 94 30.39 34.71 33.88
CA PRO A 94 31.30 33.99 33.01
C PRO A 94 32.75 34.27 33.41
N THR A 95 33.55 33.22 33.57
CA THR A 95 35.01 33.34 33.73
C THR A 95 35.66 34.00 32.52
N GLU A 96 36.81 34.64 32.71
CA GLU A 96 37.61 35.28 31.65
C GLU A 96 37.88 34.35 30.45
N ARG A 97 38.12 33.06 30.72
CA ARG A 97 38.27 32.05 29.66
C ARG A 97 37.01 31.88 28.81
N ILE A 98 35.83 31.90 29.43
CA ILE A 98 34.54 31.81 28.72
C ILE A 98 34.35 33.07 27.88
N ILE A 99 34.67 34.24 28.43
CA ILE A 99 34.63 35.51 27.70
C ILE A 99 35.56 35.45 26.47
N ALA A 100 36.80 34.98 26.63
CA ALA A 100 37.74 34.82 25.53
C ALA A 100 37.32 33.78 24.49
N LEU A 101 36.58 32.74 24.88
CA LEU A 101 36.01 31.75 23.95
C LEU A 101 34.75 32.25 23.24
N CYS A 102 34.02 33.18 23.86
CA CYS A 102 32.89 33.87 23.24
C CYS A 102 33.35 34.89 22.21
N GLU A 103 34.58 35.39 22.30
CA GLU A 103 35.16 36.22 21.23
C GLU A 103 35.28 35.40 19.94
N GLN A 104 34.86 36.02 18.82
CA GLN A 104 35.01 35.40 17.50
C GLN A 104 36.49 35.09 17.22
N LYS A 105 36.76 33.91 16.65
CA LYS A 105 38.12 33.56 16.21
C LYS A 105 38.59 34.59 15.18
N LYS A 106 39.81 35.11 15.37
CA LYS A 106 40.43 36.02 14.41
C LYS A 106 40.59 35.32 13.07
N ILE A 107 40.13 35.98 12.01
CA ILE A 107 40.29 35.50 10.63
C ILE A 107 41.78 35.54 10.30
N TYR A 108 42.32 34.44 9.77
CA TYR A 108 43.72 34.36 9.34
C TYR A 108 43.96 35.32 8.17
N ALA A 109 45.03 36.11 8.22
CA ALA A 109 45.26 37.24 7.31
C ALA A 109 45.48 36.85 5.83
N PHE A 110 45.87 35.60 5.56
CA PHE A 110 46.15 35.11 4.21
C PHE A 110 45.11 34.06 3.79
N LEU A 111 43.89 34.50 3.57
CA LEU A 111 42.91 33.71 2.83
C LEU A 111 42.98 34.16 1.36
N ASP A 112 43.22 33.23 0.43
CA ASP A 112 43.24 33.49 -1.02
C ASP A 112 41.90 34.03 -1.56
N ARG A 113 40.84 33.95 -0.75
CA ARG A 113 39.50 34.45 -1.05
C ARG A 113 38.90 35.13 0.17
N SER A 114 38.10 36.17 -0.07
CA SER A 114 37.32 36.80 1.00
C SER A 114 36.44 35.75 1.69
N PRO A 115 36.47 35.64 3.03
CA PRO A 115 35.59 34.74 3.78
C PRO A 115 34.13 35.20 3.73
N TYR A 116 33.86 36.41 3.23
CA TYR A 116 32.54 36.96 3.07
C TYR A 116 32.04 36.77 1.64
N THR A 117 30.84 36.21 1.51
CA THR A 117 30.08 36.23 0.26
C THR A 117 29.58 37.65 -0.01
N GLU A 118 30.14 38.30 -1.03
CA GLU A 118 29.65 39.57 -1.53
C GLU A 118 28.30 39.39 -2.22
N VAL A 119 27.23 39.81 -1.54
CA VAL A 119 25.87 39.80 -2.09
C VAL A 119 25.70 41.02 -2.99
N SER A 120 25.25 40.80 -4.22
CA SER A 120 24.98 41.88 -5.19
C SER A 120 23.91 42.85 -4.69
N LEU A 121 23.96 44.10 -5.13
CA LEU A 121 22.98 45.13 -4.74
C LEU A 121 21.54 44.71 -5.05
N GLY A 122 21.32 44.07 -6.21
CA GLY A 122 20.01 43.55 -6.60
C GLY A 122 19.51 42.46 -5.66
N ALA A 123 20.38 41.59 -5.16
CA ALA A 123 20.01 40.57 -4.17
C ALA A 123 19.78 41.17 -2.77
N ARG A 124 20.48 42.25 -2.40
CA ARG A 124 20.24 42.99 -1.14
C ARG A 124 18.90 43.72 -1.12
N SER A 125 18.45 44.23 -2.26
CA SER A 125 17.19 44.97 -2.40
C SER A 125 16.01 44.13 -2.89
N ALA A 126 16.20 42.85 -3.15
CA ALA A 126 15.13 41.98 -3.64
C ALA A 126 14.07 41.75 -2.57
N THR A 127 12.82 42.09 -2.89
CA THR A 127 11.65 41.78 -2.05
C THR A 127 11.10 40.41 -2.40
N ALA A 128 10.54 39.71 -1.41
CA ALA A 128 9.91 38.41 -1.65
C ALA A 128 8.68 38.60 -2.55
N SER A 129 8.48 37.69 -3.51
CA SER A 129 7.22 37.64 -4.25
C SER A 129 6.07 37.29 -3.30
N SER A 130 4.87 37.80 -3.55
CA SER A 130 3.65 37.45 -2.81
C SER A 130 3.47 35.92 -2.66
N ARG A 131 3.86 35.13 -3.67
CA ARG A 131 3.85 33.66 -3.58
C ARG A 131 4.84 33.13 -2.55
N LEU A 132 6.06 33.66 -2.51
CA LEU A 132 7.08 33.27 -1.54
C LEU A 132 6.65 33.65 -0.13
N GLU A 133 6.03 34.82 0.06
CA GLU A 133 5.46 35.22 1.35
C GLU A 133 4.34 34.26 1.80
N MET A 134 3.46 33.84 0.90
CA MET A 134 2.44 32.83 1.20
C MET A 134 3.02 31.46 1.58
N LEU A 135 4.12 31.05 0.94
CA LEU A 135 4.77 29.77 1.22
C LEU A 135 5.63 29.81 2.49
N ALA A 136 6.18 30.98 2.81
CA ALA A 136 6.98 31.22 4.01
C ALA A 136 6.11 31.27 5.28
N LYS A 137 4.81 31.59 5.15
CA LYS A 137 3.87 31.46 6.27
C LYS A 137 3.88 30.00 6.77
N PRO A 138 4.11 29.77 8.07
CA PRO A 138 4.08 28.42 8.61
C PRO A 138 2.73 27.80 8.27
N LYS A 139 2.76 26.58 7.71
CA LYS A 139 1.53 25.82 7.53
C LYS A 139 0.95 25.56 8.91
N ILE A 140 -0.13 26.26 9.23
CA ILE A 140 -0.99 25.91 10.36
C ILE A 140 -1.56 24.55 10.01
N LYS A 141 -0.98 23.50 10.59
CA LYS A 141 -1.62 22.20 10.62
C LYS A 141 -2.78 22.34 11.59
N GLU A 142 -3.92 22.83 11.09
CA GLU A 142 -5.16 22.43 11.71
C GLU A 142 -5.18 20.90 11.66
N ASP A 143 -5.46 20.29 12.80
CA ASP A 143 -5.55 18.85 12.95
C ASP A 143 -6.78 18.39 12.16
N ARG A 144 -6.66 18.36 10.83
CA ARG A 144 -7.70 17.94 9.89
C ARG A 144 -8.00 16.45 10.08
N PHE A 145 -7.04 15.76 10.69
CA PHE A 145 -7.15 14.45 11.30
C PHE A 145 -6.81 14.58 12.78
N GLY A 146 -7.55 15.40 13.53
CA GLY A 146 -7.78 15.06 14.93
C GLY A 146 -8.32 13.64 14.90
N ILE A 147 -7.44 12.65 15.12
CA ILE A 147 -7.82 11.25 15.16
C ILE A 147 -8.67 11.15 16.41
N LYS A 148 -9.97 11.42 16.26
CA LYS A 148 -10.96 10.84 17.14
C LYS A 148 -10.89 9.37 16.79
N GLU A 149 -10.03 8.64 17.50
CA GLU A 149 -10.09 7.19 17.53
C GLU A 149 -11.50 6.88 18.03
N THR A 150 -12.43 6.66 17.10
CA THR A 150 -13.71 6.10 17.45
C THR A 150 -13.36 4.75 18.03
N GLN A 151 -13.75 4.54 19.29
CA GLN A 151 -13.56 3.40 20.18
C GLN A 151 -13.60 1.97 19.57
N TRP A 152 -13.88 1.81 18.28
CA TRP A 152 -14.11 0.56 17.56
C TRP A 152 -13.59 0.53 16.11
N GLY A 153 -12.62 1.36 15.72
CA GLY A 153 -12.01 1.26 14.38
C GLY A 153 -12.97 1.52 13.20
N GLN A 154 -14.08 2.22 13.46
CA GLN A 154 -15.03 2.60 12.41
C GLN A 154 -14.41 3.69 11.52
N TYR A 155 -14.48 3.48 10.21
CA TYR A 155 -14.14 4.48 9.21
C TYR A 155 -14.98 5.74 9.47
N ILE A 156 -14.32 6.91 9.49
CA ILE A 156 -14.99 8.20 9.56
C ILE A 156 -16.02 8.26 8.41
N PRO A 157 -17.29 8.61 8.67
CA PRO A 157 -18.28 8.72 7.61
C PRO A 157 -17.77 9.72 6.57
N VAL A 158 -17.72 9.27 5.31
CA VAL A 158 -17.28 10.10 4.19
C VAL A 158 -18.19 11.34 4.16
N PRO A 159 -17.64 12.56 4.11
CA PRO A 159 -18.47 13.75 4.14
C PRO A 159 -19.40 13.78 2.92
N ASP A 160 -20.61 14.29 3.09
CA ASP A 160 -21.62 14.42 2.04
C ASP A 160 -21.09 15.09 0.77
N THR A 161 -20.19 16.05 0.92
CA THR A 161 -19.55 16.76 -0.20
C THR A 161 -18.67 15.83 -1.03
N ALA A 162 -17.97 14.88 -0.40
CA ALA A 162 -17.18 13.88 -1.09
C ALA A 162 -18.05 12.80 -1.72
N MET A 163 -19.17 12.41 -1.08
CA MET A 163 -20.14 11.49 -1.69
C MET A 163 -20.85 12.10 -2.91
N LYS A 164 -21.12 13.41 -2.89
CA LYS A 164 -21.79 14.15 -3.97
C LYS A 164 -20.81 14.73 -5.00
N ALA A 165 -19.50 14.59 -4.79
CA ALA A 165 -18.49 15.13 -5.70
C ALA A 165 -18.56 14.42 -7.05
N ARG A 166 -18.62 15.22 -8.14
CA ARG A 166 -18.52 14.72 -9.51
C ARG A 166 -17.13 15.00 -10.06
N ALA A 167 -16.67 14.13 -10.95
CA ALA A 167 -15.41 14.35 -11.66
C ALA A 167 -15.51 15.64 -12.49
N THR A 168 -14.43 16.42 -12.53
CA THR A 168 -14.35 17.57 -13.44
C THR A 168 -14.29 17.07 -14.90
N GLU A 169 -14.78 17.85 -15.86
CA GLU A 169 -14.73 17.54 -17.30
C GLU A 169 -13.33 17.12 -17.80
N ARG A 170 -12.28 17.71 -17.22
CA ARG A 170 -10.90 17.32 -17.52
C ARG A 170 -10.58 15.89 -17.07
N ILE A 171 -11.04 15.49 -15.89
CA ILE A 171 -10.84 14.14 -15.37
C ILE A 171 -11.66 13.14 -16.20
N GLU A 172 -12.88 13.51 -16.58
CA GLU A 172 -13.72 12.69 -17.47
C GLU A 172 -13.08 12.50 -18.84
N SER A 173 -12.52 13.55 -19.45
CA SER A 173 -11.82 13.45 -20.74
C SER A 173 -10.52 12.64 -20.64
N LEU A 174 -9.79 12.72 -19.53
CA LEU A 174 -8.62 11.87 -19.29
C LEU A 174 -8.98 10.41 -18.98
N ALA A 175 -10.17 10.16 -18.43
CA ALA A 175 -10.68 8.82 -18.19
C ALA A 175 -11.16 8.14 -19.47
N GLN A 176 -11.37 8.88 -20.57
CA GLN A 176 -11.65 8.27 -21.87
C GLN A 176 -10.45 7.44 -22.33
N TYR A 177 -10.72 6.21 -22.77
CA TYR A 177 -9.69 5.33 -23.31
C TYR A 177 -9.10 5.93 -24.59
N LYS A 178 -7.83 5.60 -24.88
CA LYS A 178 -7.20 6.03 -26.12
C LYS A 178 -7.86 5.32 -27.31
N PRO A 179 -8.35 6.03 -28.33
CA PRO A 179 -8.94 5.39 -29.50
C PRO A 179 -7.91 4.56 -30.26
N TYR A 180 -8.37 3.51 -30.92
CA TYR A 180 -7.54 2.72 -31.82
C TYR A 180 -6.99 3.58 -32.98
N HIS A 181 -5.84 3.17 -33.53
CA HIS A 181 -5.30 3.79 -34.73
C HIS A 181 -6.29 3.65 -35.90
N LYS A 182 -6.32 4.62 -36.83
CA LYS A 182 -7.26 4.62 -37.98
C LYS A 182 -7.18 3.34 -38.83
N GLU A 183 -6.02 2.71 -38.86
CA GLU A 183 -5.75 1.48 -39.61
C GLU A 183 -5.73 0.22 -38.74
N PHE A 184 -6.15 0.32 -37.47
CA PHE A 184 -6.20 -0.83 -36.58
C PHE A 184 -7.21 -1.85 -37.13
N LYS A 185 -6.71 -3.04 -37.46
CA LYS A 185 -7.52 -4.19 -37.84
C LYS A 185 -7.56 -5.13 -36.65
N ASN A 186 -8.76 -5.57 -36.29
CA ASN A 186 -8.95 -6.57 -35.24
C ASN A 186 -8.21 -7.87 -35.58
N GLU A 187 -8.05 -8.72 -34.56
CA GLU A 187 -7.44 -10.04 -34.71
C GLU A 187 -8.13 -10.82 -35.85
N ARG A 188 -7.31 -11.45 -36.69
CA ARG A 188 -7.84 -12.37 -37.71
C ARG A 188 -8.40 -13.60 -37.00
N PRO A 189 -9.58 -14.12 -37.39
CA PRO A 189 -10.09 -15.34 -36.79
C PRO A 189 -9.08 -16.47 -36.96
N VAL A 190 -8.90 -17.29 -35.92
CA VAL A 190 -7.94 -18.42 -35.88
C VAL A 190 -8.21 -19.40 -37.03
N GLN A 191 -9.48 -19.55 -37.42
CA GLN A 191 -9.90 -20.32 -38.58
C GLN A 191 -10.23 -19.35 -39.71
N TRP A 192 -9.41 -19.39 -40.76
CA TRP A 192 -9.66 -18.67 -41.99
C TRP A 192 -10.42 -19.62 -42.93
N PRO A 193 -11.58 -19.21 -43.49
CA PRO A 193 -12.30 -20.05 -44.43
C PRO A 193 -11.43 -20.26 -45.66
N ILE A 194 -11.03 -21.52 -45.89
CA ILE A 194 -10.31 -21.92 -47.08
C ILE A 194 -11.33 -21.98 -48.21
N SER A 195 -11.09 -21.26 -49.30
CA SER A 195 -11.96 -21.31 -50.49
C SER A 195 -12.08 -22.76 -50.99
N GLU A 196 -13.26 -23.17 -51.47
CA GLU A 196 -13.47 -24.52 -52.01
C GLU A 196 -12.50 -24.87 -53.14
N SER A 197 -12.10 -23.89 -53.94
CA SER A 197 -11.09 -24.06 -54.99
C SER A 197 -9.76 -24.53 -54.38
N ALA A 198 -9.27 -23.85 -53.33
CA ALA A 198 -8.05 -24.25 -52.65
C ALA A 198 -8.13 -25.64 -51.99
N LEU A 199 -9.31 -26.07 -51.50
CA LEU A 199 -9.51 -27.42 -50.97
C LEU A 199 -9.50 -28.51 -52.06
N LYS A 200 -9.99 -28.18 -53.25
CA LYS A 200 -10.12 -29.10 -54.40
C LYS A 200 -8.89 -29.09 -55.32
N VAL A 201 -7.94 -28.17 -55.12
CA VAL A 201 -6.74 -28.04 -55.95
C VAL A 201 -5.81 -29.23 -55.74
N LEU A 202 -5.51 -29.93 -56.85
CA LEU A 202 -4.47 -30.95 -56.87
C LEU A 202 -3.09 -30.29 -56.79
N PRO A 203 -2.15 -30.85 -56.01
CA PRO A 203 -0.80 -30.33 -55.91
C PRO A 203 -0.11 -30.38 -57.28
N THR A 204 0.69 -29.36 -57.60
CA THR A 204 1.50 -29.38 -58.83
C THR A 204 2.54 -30.50 -58.77
N MET A 205 2.95 -31.00 -59.93
CA MET A 205 3.97 -32.06 -60.03
C MET A 205 5.25 -31.73 -59.24
N ARG A 206 5.66 -30.45 -59.25
CA ARG A 206 6.79 -29.97 -58.46
C ARG A 206 6.55 -30.05 -56.95
N LEU A 207 5.36 -29.68 -56.49
CA LEU A 207 4.97 -29.79 -55.08
C LEU A 207 4.96 -31.25 -54.63
N GLN A 208 4.45 -32.16 -55.48
CA GLN A 208 4.44 -33.60 -55.23
C GLN A 208 5.87 -34.20 -55.22
N GLN A 209 6.79 -33.67 -56.02
CA GLN A 209 8.20 -34.04 -55.97
C GLN A 209 8.88 -33.56 -54.68
N LEU A 210 8.59 -32.32 -54.25
CA LEU A 210 9.15 -31.72 -53.04
C LEU A 210 8.58 -32.32 -51.75
N SER A 211 7.34 -32.80 -51.78
CA SER A 211 6.71 -33.47 -50.62
C SER A 211 7.30 -34.85 -50.35
N ARG A 212 8.04 -35.44 -51.31
CA ARG A 212 8.75 -36.70 -51.07
C ARG A 212 9.88 -36.44 -50.07
N PRO A 213 9.98 -37.23 -49.00
CA PRO A 213 11.09 -37.10 -48.06
C PRO A 213 12.39 -37.27 -48.82
N ARG A 214 13.31 -36.34 -48.61
CA ARG A 214 14.62 -36.38 -49.27
C ARG A 214 15.35 -37.64 -48.79
N SER A 215 15.73 -38.52 -49.72
CA SER A 215 16.46 -39.74 -49.36
C SER A 215 17.78 -39.36 -48.70
N ARG A 216 18.14 -40.02 -47.59
CA ARG A 216 19.37 -39.77 -46.82
C ARG A 216 20.66 -39.88 -47.67
N THR A 217 20.60 -40.55 -48.81
CA THR A 217 21.68 -40.69 -49.78
C THR A 217 21.99 -39.41 -50.60
N MET A 218 21.13 -38.38 -50.53
CA MET A 218 21.34 -37.08 -51.19
C MET A 218 21.69 -35.95 -50.21
N ILE A 219 22.08 -36.31 -48.99
CA ILE A 219 22.72 -35.39 -48.06
C ILE A 219 24.14 -35.22 -48.59
N LYS A 220 24.40 -34.07 -49.23
CA LYS A 220 25.77 -33.62 -49.44
C LYS A 220 26.31 -33.28 -48.07
N ASP A 221 27.11 -34.18 -47.50
CA ASP A 221 27.84 -33.94 -46.25
C ASP A 221 28.90 -32.82 -46.41
N ASP A 222 29.13 -32.33 -47.64
CA ASP A 222 29.94 -31.15 -47.96
C ASP A 222 29.23 -29.82 -47.61
N TYR A 223 28.44 -29.79 -46.54
CA TYR A 223 27.85 -28.54 -46.04
C TYR A 223 28.94 -27.74 -45.32
N ASP A 224 29.57 -26.84 -46.05
CA ASP A 224 30.43 -25.82 -45.45
C ASP A 224 29.56 -24.72 -44.83
N PRO A 225 29.50 -24.60 -43.49
CA PRO A 225 28.67 -23.59 -42.82
C PRO A 225 29.14 -22.15 -43.08
N TYR A 226 30.36 -21.96 -43.58
CA TYR A 226 30.92 -20.65 -43.91
C TYR A 226 30.71 -20.26 -45.38
N LYS A 227 30.17 -21.17 -46.21
CA LYS A 227 29.93 -20.91 -47.62
C LYS A 227 28.66 -20.09 -47.84
N VAL A 228 28.83 -18.78 -48.02
CA VAL A 228 27.73 -17.88 -48.38
C VAL A 228 27.25 -18.19 -49.81
N THR A 229 25.95 -18.43 -49.96
CA THR A 229 25.36 -18.71 -51.28
C THR A 229 25.45 -17.49 -52.20
N PHE A 230 25.54 -17.72 -53.51
CA PHE A 230 25.58 -16.64 -54.49
C PHE A 230 24.34 -15.73 -54.44
N ALA A 231 23.18 -16.31 -54.14
CA ALA A 231 21.93 -15.57 -53.93
C ALA A 231 22.03 -14.64 -52.71
N ALA A 232 22.57 -15.11 -51.58
CA ALA A 232 22.80 -14.29 -50.40
C ALA A 232 23.80 -13.15 -50.67
N ARG A 233 24.87 -13.41 -51.42
CA ARG A 233 25.84 -12.38 -51.84
C ARG A 233 25.23 -11.29 -52.73
N LYS A 234 24.18 -11.63 -53.48
CA LYS A 234 23.47 -10.71 -54.37
C LYS A 234 22.20 -10.11 -53.77
N ALA A 235 21.81 -10.53 -52.57
CA ALA A 235 20.62 -10.04 -51.92
C ALA A 235 20.77 -8.55 -51.60
N ARG A 236 19.77 -7.75 -51.97
CA ARG A 236 19.68 -6.33 -51.58
C ARG A 236 18.65 -6.17 -50.47
N PRO A 237 18.86 -5.24 -49.53
CA PRO A 237 17.87 -4.96 -48.51
C PRO A 237 16.56 -4.50 -49.14
N THR A 238 15.45 -4.78 -48.47
CA THR A 238 14.13 -4.26 -48.88
C THR A 238 14.07 -2.75 -48.63
N PRO A 239 13.25 -1.99 -49.39
CA PRO A 239 13.19 -0.54 -49.24
C PRO A 239 12.87 -0.09 -47.81
N ARG A 240 12.02 -0.84 -47.10
CA ARG A 240 11.71 -0.56 -45.69
C ARG A 240 12.89 -0.78 -44.75
N LEU A 241 13.75 -1.77 -45.02
CA LEU A 241 14.97 -1.96 -44.25
C LEU A 241 15.96 -0.83 -44.52
N GLU A 242 16.05 -0.35 -45.76
CA GLU A 242 16.86 0.83 -46.10
C GLU A 242 16.39 2.07 -45.33
N GLU A 243 15.08 2.32 -45.28
CA GLU A 243 14.49 3.41 -44.48
C GLU A 243 14.83 3.31 -42.98
N LEU A 244 14.74 2.11 -42.40
CA LEU A 244 15.01 1.88 -40.97
C LEU A 244 16.49 1.99 -40.63
N CYS A 245 17.39 1.75 -41.59
CA CYS A 245 18.83 1.91 -41.41
C CYS A 245 19.26 3.38 -41.38
N VAL A 246 18.43 4.32 -41.85
CA VAL A 246 18.70 5.75 -41.75
C VAL A 246 18.55 6.20 -40.28
N PRO A 247 19.54 6.92 -39.71
CA PRO A 247 19.44 7.40 -38.35
C PRO A 247 18.25 8.36 -38.20
N LEU A 248 17.51 8.21 -37.11
CA LEU A 248 16.39 9.09 -36.80
C LEU A 248 16.83 10.56 -36.86
N PRO A 249 16.10 11.46 -37.54
CA PRO A 249 16.54 12.84 -37.80
C PRO A 249 16.86 13.61 -36.51
N ARG A 250 16.11 13.37 -35.44
CA ARG A 250 16.37 13.95 -34.11
C ARG A 250 17.69 13.53 -33.45
N LYS A 251 18.32 12.45 -33.92
CA LYS A 251 19.60 11.92 -33.42
C LYS A 251 20.78 12.30 -34.32
N VAL A 252 20.54 12.93 -35.46
CA VAL A 252 21.60 13.41 -36.36
C VAL A 252 22.06 14.78 -35.87
N ARG A 253 23.29 14.86 -35.35
CA ARG A 253 23.90 16.14 -34.98
C ARG A 253 24.61 16.72 -36.20
N PRO A 254 24.38 18.00 -36.56
CA PRO A 254 25.14 18.63 -37.62
C PRO A 254 26.62 18.69 -37.22
N LYS A 255 27.50 18.32 -38.14
CA LYS A 255 28.94 18.46 -37.95
C LYS A 255 29.24 19.96 -37.88
N LYS A 256 29.84 20.45 -36.79
CA LYS A 256 30.29 21.84 -36.69
C LYS A 256 31.34 22.05 -37.78
N ILE A 257 31.05 22.96 -38.70
CA ILE A 257 32.03 23.49 -39.65
C ILE A 257 32.91 24.43 -38.81
N VAL A 258 34.20 24.11 -38.73
CA VAL A 258 35.24 24.95 -38.11
C VAL A 258 35.75 25.91 -39.16
#